data_AF-A0A645IJX1-F1
#
_entry.id   AF-A0A645IJX1-F1
#
_cell.length_a   1.000
_cell.length_b   1.000
_cell.length_c   1.000
_cell.angle_alpha   90.00
_cell.angle_beta   90.00
_cell.angle_gamma   90.00
#
_symmetry.space_group_name_H-M   'P 1'
#
loop_
_entity.id
_entity.type
_entity.pdbx_description
1 polymer ?
#
loop_
_entity_poly.entity_id
_entity_poly.type
_entity_poly.pdbx_seq_one_letter_code
_entity_poly.pdbx_strand_id
1 'polypeptide(L)'
;MICETITETSNIFVQGNYDAEAIFVVDTEESSITINDITVKNISGEIVIDGFDKLVQQDGTNKFIDCDMTDFPILTPGVNTITVSGAATVTVKYYPIYV
;
A
#
# COMPACT_ATOMS: atom_id res chain seq x y z
N MET A 1 11.18 -8.31 -7.28
CA MET A 1 9.97 -7.89 -6.58
C MET A 1 9.82 -8.76 -5.35
N ILE A 2 9.79 -8.15 -4.18
CA ILE A 2 9.38 -8.79 -2.93
C ILE A 2 7.87 -8.56 -2.78
N CYS A 3 7.17 -9.55 -2.23
CA CYS A 3 5.75 -9.48 -1.90
C CYS A 3 5.56 -9.97 -0.47
N GLU A 4 5.06 -9.12 0.41
CA GLU A 4 4.75 -9.45 1.80
C GLU A 4 3.28 -9.18 2.08
N THR A 5 2.58 -10.16 2.63
CA THR A 5 1.15 -10.04 2.96
C THR A 5 0.97 -9.91 4.46
N ILE A 6 0.20 -8.91 4.87
CA ILE A 6 -0.15 -8.62 6.26
C ILE A 6 -1.67 -8.50 6.38
N THR A 7 -2.23 -8.87 7.53
CA THR A 7 -3.68 -8.77 7.80
C THR A 7 -4.00 -7.79 8.94
N GLU A 8 -2.96 -7.26 9.57
CA GLU A 8 -3.01 -6.30 10.65
C GLU A 8 -1.71 -5.49 10.65
N THR A 9 -1.68 -4.41 11.43
CA THR A 9 -0.50 -3.55 11.55
C THR A 9 0.74 -4.39 11.89
N SER A 10 1.74 -4.36 11.01
CA SER A 10 2.90 -5.25 11.08
C SER A 10 4.16 -4.56 10.60
N ASN A 11 5.30 -5.07 11.04
CA ASN A 11 6.60 -4.61 10.57
C ASN A 11 7.07 -5.48 9.41
N ILE A 12 7.53 -4.85 8.33
CA ILE A 12 8.23 -5.51 7.22
C ILE A 12 9.68 -5.04 7.18
N PHE A 13 10.60 -5.90 6.72
CA PHE A 13 12.02 -5.55 6.61
C PHE A 13 12.43 -5.35 5.16
N VAL A 14 12.71 -4.10 4.82
CA VAL A 14 13.05 -3.67 3.47
C VAL A 14 14.55 -3.68 3.30
N GLN A 15 15.03 -4.60 2.47
CA GLN A 15 16.43 -4.65 2.06
C GLN A 15 16.77 -3.48 1.12
N GLY A 16 18.03 -3.08 1.09
CA GLY A 16 18.53 -2.02 0.21
C GLY A 16 19.34 -0.97 0.94
N ASN A 17 19.72 0.09 0.23
CA ASN A 17 20.36 1.29 0.78
C ASN A 17 19.74 2.59 0.25
N TYR A 18 18.60 2.52 -0.43
CA TYR A 18 17.86 3.66 -0.96
C TYR A 18 16.35 3.40 -0.87
N ASP A 19 15.56 4.47 -0.86
CA ASP A 19 14.09 4.39 -0.75
C ASP A 19 13.49 3.70 -1.97
N ALA A 20 12.54 2.80 -1.74
CA ALA A 20 11.87 2.01 -2.76
C ALA A 20 10.40 2.40 -2.86
N GLU A 21 9.93 2.71 -4.07
CA GLU A 21 8.49 2.81 -4.35
C GLU A 21 7.81 1.46 -4.07
N ALA A 22 6.57 1.51 -3.60
CA ALA A 22 5.81 0.32 -3.23
C ALA A 22 4.42 0.31 -3.87
N ILE A 23 3.86 -0.89 -3.97
CA ILE A 23 2.49 -1.13 -4.39
C ILE A 23 1.77 -1.76 -3.21
N PHE A 24 0.66 -1.17 -2.79
CA PHE A 24 -0.25 -1.80 -1.84
C PHE A 24 -1.43 -2.38 -2.63
N VAL A 25 -1.58 -3.70 -2.56
CA VAL A 25 -2.80 -4.38 -3.01
C VAL A 25 -3.60 -4.72 -1.76
N VAL A 26 -4.77 -4.13 -1.64
CA VAL A 26 -5.61 -4.21 -0.45
C VAL A 26 -6.88 -4.95 -0.82
N ASP A 27 -7.18 -6.03 -0.11
CA ASP A 27 -8.46 -6.75 -0.21
C ASP A 27 -9.24 -6.58 1.10
N THR A 28 -10.44 -6.02 1.02
CA THR A 28 -11.27 -5.70 2.18
C THR A 28 -12.75 -5.63 1.82
N GLU A 29 -13.61 -6.01 2.76
CA GLU A 29 -15.06 -5.79 2.67
C GLU A 29 -15.49 -4.45 3.29
N GLU A 30 -14.55 -3.71 3.88
CA GLU A 30 -14.82 -2.40 4.47
C GLU A 30 -15.05 -1.34 3.40
N SER A 31 -15.98 -0.43 3.66
CA SER A 31 -16.28 0.70 2.75
C SER A 31 -15.22 1.81 2.77
N SER A 32 -14.29 1.75 3.72
CA SER A 32 -13.18 2.70 3.88
C SER A 32 -12.02 2.00 4.58
N ILE A 33 -10.81 2.24 4.10
CA ILE A 33 -9.60 1.65 4.66
C ILE A 33 -8.47 2.70 4.66
N THR A 34 -7.62 2.64 5.69
CA THR A 34 -6.42 3.45 5.82
C THR A 34 -5.21 2.54 5.96
N ILE A 35 -4.25 2.70 5.04
CA ILE A 35 -2.96 2.01 5.07
C ILE A 35 -1.89 3.09 5.18
N ASN A 36 -1.12 3.09 6.26
CA ASN A 36 -0.28 4.22 6.64
C ASN A 36 -1.10 5.52 6.68
N ASP A 37 -0.73 6.53 5.91
CA ASP A 37 -1.42 7.82 5.82
C ASP A 37 -2.30 7.94 4.56
N ILE A 38 -2.59 6.81 3.90
CA ILE A 38 -3.40 6.74 2.67
C ILE A 38 -4.77 6.17 3.02
N THR A 39 -5.82 6.97 2.89
CA THR A 39 -7.20 6.54 3.10
C THR A 39 -7.94 6.43 1.78
N VAL A 40 -8.55 5.27 1.51
CA VAL A 40 -9.44 5.07 0.35
C VAL A 40 -10.86 4.79 0.84
N LYS A 41 -11.84 5.49 0.28
CA LYS A 41 -13.27 5.42 0.65
C LYS A 41 -14.09 4.86 -0.51
N ASN A 42 -15.37 4.54 -0.26
CA ASN A 42 -16.30 4.08 -1.28
C ASN A 42 -15.77 2.86 -2.07
N ILE A 43 -15.20 1.92 -1.33
CA ILE A 43 -14.54 0.71 -1.86
C ILE A 43 -15.27 -0.56 -1.40
N SER A 44 -14.99 -1.66 -2.10
CA SER A 44 -15.42 -3.02 -1.74
C SER A 44 -14.61 -4.03 -2.57
N GLY A 45 -13.83 -4.88 -1.92
CA GLY A 45 -12.91 -5.81 -2.58
C GLY A 45 -11.53 -5.21 -2.84
N GLU A 46 -10.91 -5.61 -3.95
CA GLU A 46 -9.49 -5.32 -4.22
C GLU A 46 -9.25 -3.89 -4.71
N ILE A 47 -8.33 -3.16 -4.05
CA ILE A 47 -7.81 -1.87 -4.47
C ILE A 47 -6.30 -1.96 -4.65
N VAL A 48 -5.80 -1.31 -5.70
CA VAL A 48 -4.37 -1.16 -5.97
C VAL A 48 -3.99 0.31 -5.79
N ILE A 49 -3.08 0.56 -4.86
CA ILE A 49 -2.38 1.84 -4.69
C ILE A 49 -0.95 1.63 -5.17
N ASP A 50 -0.66 2.12 -6.37
CA ASP A 50 0.60 1.91 -7.06
C ASP A 50 1.51 3.13 -6.93
N GLY A 51 2.57 2.98 -6.14
CA GLY A 51 3.60 3.99 -5.96
C GLY A 51 4.63 4.05 -7.08
N PHE A 52 4.70 3.09 -8.01
CA PHE A 52 5.53 3.18 -9.21
C PHE A 52 4.82 4.00 -10.29
N ASP A 53 3.65 3.53 -10.70
CA ASP A 53 2.86 4.12 -11.79
C ASP A 53 2.03 5.33 -11.35
N LYS A 54 2.01 5.63 -10.05
CA LYS A 54 1.25 6.73 -9.43
C LYS A 54 -0.24 6.58 -9.73
N LEU A 55 -0.80 5.44 -9.34
CA LEU A 55 -2.19 5.07 -9.60
C LEU A 55 -2.91 4.68 -8.33
N VAL A 56 -4.21 4.96 -8.27
CA VAL A 56 -5.15 4.38 -7.30
C VAL A 56 -6.32 3.85 -8.09
N GLN A 57 -6.54 2.54 -8.05
CA GLN A 57 -7.56 1.88 -8.88
C GLN A 57 -8.27 0.75 -8.13
N GLN A 58 -9.54 0.56 -8.49
CA GLN A 58 -10.35 -0.59 -8.10
C GLN A 58 -10.98 -1.14 -9.39
N ASP A 59 -10.78 -2.43 -9.68
CA ASP A 59 -11.25 -3.07 -10.91
C ASP A 59 -10.85 -2.32 -12.21
N GLY A 60 -9.65 -1.75 -12.23
CA GLY A 60 -9.14 -0.93 -13.34
C GLY A 60 -9.77 0.46 -13.48
N THR A 61 -10.69 0.83 -12.59
CA THR A 61 -11.28 2.17 -12.53
C THR A 61 -10.49 3.05 -11.57
N ASN A 62 -10.18 4.27 -12.02
CA ASN A 62 -9.49 5.28 -11.20
C ASN A 62 -10.30 5.63 -9.94
N LYS A 63 -9.62 5.64 -8.79
CA LYS A 63 -10.18 5.90 -7.46
C LYS A 63 -9.56 7.11 -6.75
N PHE A 64 -8.87 7.99 -7.46
CA PHE A 64 -8.26 9.19 -6.87
C PHE A 64 -9.26 10.11 -6.18
N ILE A 65 -10.49 10.24 -6.71
CA ILE A 65 -11.52 11.09 -6.11
C ILE A 65 -11.97 10.59 -4.73
N ASP A 66 -11.83 9.28 -4.51
CA ASP A 66 -12.19 8.59 -3.28
C ASP A 66 -10.97 8.39 -2.36
N CYS A 67 -9.78 8.86 -2.77
CA CYS A 67 -8.52 8.66 -2.08
C CYS A 67 -8.04 9.97 -1.42
N ASP A 68 -7.63 9.87 -0.17
CA ASP A 68 -7.00 10.93 0.60
C ASP A 68 -5.56 10.51 0.92
N MET A 69 -4.59 11.23 0.37
CA MET A 69 -3.16 10.97 0.55
C MET A 69 -2.33 12.22 0.25
N THR A 70 -1.17 12.35 0.89
CA THR A 70 -0.15 13.36 0.54
C THR A 70 0.91 12.80 -0.40
N ASP A 71 1.22 11.51 -0.25
CA ASP A 71 2.30 10.82 -0.94
C ASP A 71 1.88 9.40 -1.31
N PHE A 72 2.49 8.90 -2.38
CA PHE A 72 2.33 7.50 -2.78
C PHE A 72 3.16 6.57 -1.89
N PRO A 73 2.85 5.26 -1.86
CA PRO A 73 3.61 4.31 -1.06
C PRO A 73 5.10 4.32 -1.40
N ILE A 74 5.91 4.61 -0.38
CA ILE A 74 7.36 4.52 -0.41
C ILE A 74 7.83 3.79 0.85
N LEU A 75 8.90 3.01 0.73
CA LEU A 75 9.50 2.24 1.79
C LEU A 75 10.96 2.64 1.95
N THR A 76 11.38 2.81 3.20
CA THR A 76 12.77 3.16 3.54
C THR A 76 13.59 1.89 3.80
N PRO A 77 14.92 1.89 3.59
CA PRO A 77 15.74 0.74 3.99
C PRO A 77 15.63 0.45 5.48
N GLY A 78 15.41 -0.83 5.83
CA GLY A 78 15.25 -1.28 7.21
C GLY A 78 13.80 -1.62 7.59
N VAL A 79 13.46 -1.43 8.87
CA VAL A 79 12.14 -1.78 9.39
C VAL A 79 11.13 -0.70 9.03
N ASN A 80 10.07 -1.09 8.33
CA ASN A 80 8.92 -0.22 8.04
C ASN A 80 7.70 -0.78 8.76
N THR A 81 7.03 0.07 9.53
CA THR A 81 5.73 -0.26 10.12
C THR A 81 4.65 0.04 9.11
N ILE A 82 3.92 -0.98 8.68
CA ILE A 82 2.75 -0.83 7.82
C ILE A 82 1.52 -0.85 8.71
N THR A 83 0.85 0.29 8.86
CA THR A 83 -0.38 0.38 9.63
C THR A 83 -1.57 0.06 8.73
N VAL A 84 -2.55 -0.66 9.29
CA VAL A 84 -3.79 -1.02 8.59
C VAL A 84 -4.94 -0.74 9.55
N SER A 85 -5.90 0.09 9.13
CA SER A 85 -7.15 0.28 9.87
C SER A 85 -8.11 -0.87 9.57
N GLY A 86 -8.84 -1.39 10.55
CA GLY A 86 -9.91 -2.36 10.28
C GLY A 86 -9.42 -3.70 9.72
N ALA A 87 -10.35 -4.46 9.13
CA ALA A 87 -10.09 -5.79 8.59
C ALA A 87 -9.76 -5.72 7.10
N ALA A 88 -8.49 -5.90 6.75
CA ALA A 88 -8.04 -5.97 5.37
C ALA A 88 -6.82 -6.89 5.23
N THR A 89 -6.68 -7.51 4.08
CA THR A 89 -5.44 -8.16 3.67
C THR A 89 -4.67 -7.20 2.78
N VAL A 90 -3.45 -6.84 3.17
CA VAL A 90 -2.59 -5.93 2.41
C VAL A 90 -1.38 -6.71 1.91
N THR A 91 -1.22 -6.80 0.60
CA THR A 91 0.02 -7.26 -0.03
C THR A 91 0.87 -6.05 -0.43
N VAL A 92 1.99 -5.89 0.26
CA VAL A 92 3.02 -4.89 -0.04
C VAL A 92 3.99 -5.48 -1.07
N LYS A 93 4.16 -4.80 -2.20
CA LYS A 93 5.10 -5.19 -3.26
C LYS A 93 6.12 -4.08 -3.49
N TYR A 94 7.40 -4.44 -3.60
CA TYR A 94 8.47 -3.47 -3.86
C TYR A 94 9.71 -4.13 -4.46
N TYR A 95 10.68 -3.31 -4.89
CA TYR A 95 11.99 -3.77 -5.32
C TYR A 95 13.07 -3.13 -4.42
N PRO A 96 13.85 -3.92 -3.65
CA PRO A 96 15.03 -3.42 -2.96
C PRO A 96 15.95 -2.65 -3.90
N ILE A 97 16.38 -1.45 -3.50
CA ILE A 97 17.28 -0.62 -4.28
C ILE A 97 18.68 -0.65 -3.66
N TYR A 98 19.68 -0.86 -4.52
CA TYR A 98 21.11 -0.80 -4.19
C TYR A 98 21.80 0.18 -5.14
N VAL A 99 22.26 1.31 -4.61
CA VAL A 99 23.02 2.34 -5.34
C VAL A 99 24.44 2.48 -4.84
#